data_AF-A0A2W1B7W4-F1
#
_entry.id   AF-A0A2W1B7W4-F1
#
_cell.length_a   1.000
_cell.length_b   1.000
_cell.length_c   1.000
_cell.angle_alpha   90.00
_cell.angle_beta   90.00
_cell.angle_gamma   90.00
#
_symmetry.space_group_name_H-M   'P 1'
#
loop_
_entity.id
_entity.type
_entity.pdbx_description
1 polymer ?
#
loop_
_entity_poly.entity_id
_entity_poly.type
_entity_poly.pdbx_seq_one_letter_code
_entity_poly.pdbx_strand_id
1 'polypeptide(L)'
;MYSIVIYLITGSLLVISLIGSRKKTLMALKKAWRSFEGILPELIAILLFIGLLIALLNPDTISQLLGESSGVWGLLIASVVGSITLIPGFVAFPTAAMLLDNGAGIPQIALFISTLMMVGVVTFPVEKKYFGSGLTIMRNVMAFVFSFIVAGLMGMILG
;
A
#
# COMPACT_ATOMS: atom_id res chain seq x y z
N MET A 1 -15.72 -14.45 -5.75
CA MET A 1 -16.99 -13.87 -6.26
C MET A 1 -16.85 -12.40 -6.62
N TYR A 2 -16.33 -11.54 -5.74
CA TYR A 2 -16.12 -10.10 -6.02
C TYR A 2 -15.34 -9.80 -7.31
N SER A 3 -14.18 -10.45 -7.51
CA SER A 3 -13.35 -10.23 -8.71
C SER A 3 -14.08 -10.60 -10.00
N ILE A 4 -14.91 -11.65 -9.97
CA ILE A 4 -15.71 -12.09 -11.11
C ILE A 4 -16.73 -11.01 -11.48
N VAL A 5 -17.41 -10.43 -10.50
CA VAL A 5 -18.38 -9.35 -10.72
C VAL A 5 -17.70 -8.12 -11.34
N ILE A 6 -16.53 -7.73 -10.82
CA ILE A 6 -15.77 -6.61 -11.39
C ILE A 6 -15.36 -6.89 -12.84
N TYR A 7 -14.86 -8.09 -13.14
CA TYR A 7 -14.45 -8.43 -14.50
C TYR A 7 -15.64 -8.48 -15.46
N LEU A 8 -16.80 -8.98 -15.02
CA LEU A 8 -18.02 -8.97 -15.82
C LEU A 8 -18.49 -7.54 -16.12
N ILE A 9 -18.53 -6.67 -15.10
CA ILE A 9 -18.92 -5.26 -15.28
C ILE A 9 -17.95 -4.56 -16.22
N THR A 10 -16.65 -4.71 -15.98
CA THR A 10 -15.61 -4.04 -16.78
C THR A 10 -15.62 -4.54 -18.22
N GLY A 11 -15.76 -5.85 -18.42
CA GLY A 11 -15.87 -6.46 -19.75
C GLY A 11 -17.11 -5.98 -20.49
N SER A 12 -18.26 -5.91 -19.82
CA SER A 12 -19.51 -5.39 -20.40
C SER A 12 -19.38 -3.93 -20.81
N LEU A 13 -18.81 -3.08 -19.95
CA LEU A 13 -18.55 -1.68 -20.26
C LEU A 13 -17.56 -1.51 -21.42
N LEU A 14 -16.56 -2.37 -21.53
CA LEU A 14 -15.62 -2.36 -22.64
C LEU A 14 -16.31 -2.72 -23.95
N VAL A 15 -17.20 -3.73 -23.95
CA VAL A 15 -18.01 -4.10 -25.11
C VAL A 15 -18.94 -2.95 -25.52
N ILE A 16 -19.64 -2.33 -24.56
CA ILE A 16 -20.48 -1.15 -24.82
C ILE A 16 -19.64 -0.01 -25.42
N SER A 17 -18.44 0.24 -24.88
CA SER A 17 -17.51 1.23 -25.42
C SER A 17 -17.09 0.92 -26.87
N LEU A 18 -16.79 -0.35 -27.17
CA LEU A 18 -16.42 -0.80 -28.52
C LEU A 18 -17.55 -0.59 -29.52
N ILE A 19 -18.81 -0.83 -29.12
CA ILE A 19 -19.99 -0.57 -29.95
C ILE A 19 -20.16 0.93 -30.19
N GLY A 20 -19.97 1.77 -29.16
CA GLY A 20 -20.09 3.23 -29.28
C GLY A 20 -19.00 3.86 -30.17
N SER A 21 -17.73 3.48 -29.99
CA SER A 21 -16.65 3.96 -30.86
C SER A 21 -15.38 3.11 -30.75
N ARG A 22 -15.24 2.11 -31.64
CA ARG A 22 -14.05 1.27 -31.75
C ARG A 22 -12.73 2.05 -31.76
N LYS A 23 -12.67 3.17 -32.50
CA LYS A 23 -11.47 4.01 -32.61
C LYS A 23 -11.09 4.63 -31.26
N LYS A 24 -12.05 5.21 -30.52
CA LYS A 24 -11.79 5.82 -29.21
C LYS A 24 -11.42 4.76 -28.17
N THR A 25 -12.11 3.61 -28.18
CA THR A 25 -11.82 2.52 -27.23
C THR A 25 -10.43 1.93 -27.43
N LEU A 26 -10.03 1.65 -28.68
CA LEU A 26 -8.68 1.16 -28.97
C LEU A 26 -7.59 2.18 -28.60
N MET A 27 -7.85 3.48 -28.81
CA MET A 27 -6.93 4.54 -28.38
C MET A 27 -6.81 4.60 -26.85
N ALA A 28 -7.92 4.47 -26.13
CA ALA A 28 -7.92 4.41 -24.66
C ALA A 28 -7.17 3.18 -24.14
N LEU A 29 -7.41 2.00 -24.72
CA LEU A 29 -6.68 0.77 -24.38
C LEU A 29 -5.17 0.92 -24.63
N LYS A 30 -4.77 1.51 -25.76
CA LYS A 30 -3.35 1.77 -26.05
C LYS A 30 -2.71 2.72 -25.04
N LYS A 31 -3.45 3.75 -24.60
CA LYS A 31 -2.98 4.69 -23.58
C LYS A 31 -2.85 4.00 -22.22
N ALA A 32 -3.83 3.16 -21.85
CA ALA A 32 -3.79 2.36 -20.63
C ALA A 32 -2.59 1.40 -20.65
N TRP A 33 -2.36 0.72 -21.77
CA TRP A 33 -1.21 -0.19 -21.93
C TRP A 33 0.13 0.53 -21.78
N ARG A 34 0.32 1.69 -22.42
CA ARG A 34 1.53 2.49 -22.23
C ARG A 34 1.72 2.96 -20.79
N SER A 35 0.64 3.36 -20.12
CA SER A 35 0.71 3.74 -18.70
C SER A 35 1.11 2.55 -17.83
N PHE A 36 0.60 1.36 -18.15
CA PHE A 36 0.94 0.12 -17.46
C PHE A 36 2.41 -0.28 -17.69
N GLU A 37 2.90 -0.21 -18.93
CA GLU A 37 4.33 -0.42 -19.26
C GLU A 37 5.24 0.56 -18.50
N GLY A 38 4.79 1.79 -18.23
CA GLY A 38 5.55 2.78 -17.46
C GLY A 38 5.74 2.40 -15.99
N ILE A 39 4.75 1.76 -15.36
CA ILE A 39 4.81 1.35 -13.95
C ILE A 39 5.38 -0.06 -13.76
N LEU A 40 5.38 -0.88 -14.82
CA LEU A 40 5.75 -2.29 -14.76
C LEU A 40 7.19 -2.54 -14.29
N PRO A 41 8.23 -1.79 -14.73
CA PRO A 41 9.60 -2.00 -14.26
C PRO A 41 9.76 -1.76 -12.75
N GLU A 42 9.14 -0.69 -12.24
CA GLU A 42 9.15 -0.36 -10.81
C GLU A 42 8.41 -1.43 -10.00
N LEU A 43 7.25 -1.87 -10.49
CA LEU A 43 6.47 -2.95 -9.87
C LEU A 43 7.28 -4.25 -9.78
N ILE A 44 7.92 -4.68 -10.87
CA ILE A 44 8.74 -5.90 -10.89
C ILE A 44 9.93 -5.76 -9.95
N ALA A 45 10.65 -4.63 -10.00
CA ALA A 45 11.82 -4.40 -9.15
C ALA A 45 11.47 -4.49 -7.66
N ILE A 46 10.36 -3.86 -7.25
CA ILE A 46 9.95 -3.89 -5.84
C ILE A 46 9.43 -5.27 -5.43
N LEU A 47 8.63 -5.94 -6.27
CA LEU A 47 8.16 -7.30 -5.98
C LEU A 47 9.34 -8.30 -5.85
N LEU A 48 10.35 -8.21 -6.71
CA LEU A 48 11.56 -9.02 -6.60
C LEU A 48 12.36 -8.69 -5.34
N PHE A 49 12.53 -7.41 -5.03
CA PHE A 49 13.23 -6.97 -3.82
C PHE A 49 12.54 -7.47 -2.54
N ILE A 50 11.22 -7.37 -2.46
CA ILE A 50 10.45 -7.86 -1.32
C ILE A 50 10.48 -9.39 -1.27
N GLY A 51 10.32 -10.08 -2.41
CA GLY A 51 10.43 -11.52 -2.47
C GLY A 51 11.79 -12.01 -1.97
N LEU A 52 12.87 -11.31 -2.35
CA LEU A 52 14.21 -11.58 -1.84
C LEU A 52 14.33 -11.28 -0.35
N LEU A 53 13.78 -10.16 0.14
CA LEU A 53 13.76 -9.83 1.56
C LEU A 53 13.04 -10.91 2.38
N ILE A 54 11.88 -11.40 1.94
CA ILE A 54 11.14 -12.46 2.62
C ILE A 54 11.94 -13.78 2.60
N ALA A 55 12.54 -14.12 1.45
CA ALA A 55 13.40 -15.31 1.32
C ALA A 55 14.62 -15.25 2.25
N LEU A 56 15.18 -14.05 2.48
CA LEU A 56 16.31 -13.84 3.39
C LEU A 56 15.88 -13.74 4.85
N LEU A 57 14.72 -13.16 5.13
CA LEU A 57 14.25 -12.94 6.50
C LEU A 57 13.69 -14.22 7.13
N ASN A 58 13.23 -15.22 6.37
CA ASN A 58 12.49 -16.40 6.86
C ASN A 58 11.18 -15.99 7.59
N PRO A 59 10.03 -16.63 7.29
CA PRO A 59 8.76 -16.43 8.01
C PRO A 59 8.87 -16.31 9.54
N ASP A 60 9.81 -17.03 10.18
CA ASP A 60 10.04 -16.96 11.62
C ASP A 60 10.44 -15.54 12.08
N THR A 61 11.35 -14.87 11.36
CA THR A 61 11.76 -13.50 11.69
C THR A 61 10.65 -12.50 11.43
N ILE A 62 9.86 -12.70 10.36
CA ILE A 62 8.69 -11.86 10.07
C ILE A 62 7.67 -11.97 11.20
N SER A 63 7.40 -13.19 11.66
CA SER A 63 6.48 -13.44 12.77
C SER A 63 7.00 -12.86 14.09
N GLN A 64 8.31 -12.90 14.36
CA GLN A 64 8.90 -12.31 15.55
C GLN A 64 8.89 -10.77 15.53
N LEU A 65 9.18 -10.16 14.38
CA LEU A 65 9.30 -8.70 14.25
C LEU A 65 7.97 -7.99 13.98
N LEU A 66 7.09 -8.62 13.20
CA LEU A 66 5.85 -8.03 12.69
C LEU A 66 4.61 -8.90 12.95
N GLY A 67 4.76 -10.12 13.48
CA GLY A 67 3.64 -11.01 13.82
C GLY A 67 2.89 -10.56 15.07
N GLU A 68 1.76 -11.20 15.38
CA GLU A 68 0.95 -10.84 16.55
C GLU A 68 1.74 -10.92 17.86
N SER A 69 2.66 -11.89 17.98
CA SER A 69 3.54 -12.05 19.14
C SER A 69 4.55 -10.92 19.34
N SER A 70 4.80 -10.08 18.32
CA SER A 70 5.72 -8.93 18.41
C SER A 70 5.19 -7.80 19.31
N GLY A 71 3.89 -7.79 19.61
CA GLY A 71 3.24 -6.81 20.45
C GLY A 71 3.54 -5.36 20.05
N VAL A 72 3.85 -4.52 21.05
CA VAL A 72 4.12 -3.08 20.85
C VAL A 72 5.37 -2.83 19.99
N TRP A 73 6.37 -3.72 20.06
CA TRP A 73 7.61 -3.53 19.30
C TRP A 73 7.37 -3.66 17.79
N GLY A 74 6.56 -4.63 17.36
CA GLY A 74 6.23 -4.74 15.94
C GLY A 74 5.39 -3.59 15.42
N LEU A 75 4.49 -3.03 16.25
CA LEU A 75 3.75 -1.82 15.90
C LEU A 75 4.69 -0.62 15.71
N LEU A 76 5.67 -0.44 16.59
CA LEU A 76 6.66 0.65 16.45
C LEU A 76 7.49 0.47 15.19
N ILE A 77 8.01 -0.73 14.92
CA ILE A 77 8.77 -1.03 13.70
C ILE A 77 7.92 -0.73 12.45
N ALA A 78 6.70 -1.26 12.39
CA ALA A 78 5.78 -1.05 11.28
C ALA A 78 5.48 0.45 11.05
N SER A 79 5.23 1.19 12.13
CA SER A 79 4.93 2.63 12.05
C SER A 79 6.10 3.45 11.52
N VAL A 80 7.32 3.15 11.98
CA VAL A 80 8.55 3.86 11.58
C VAL A 80 8.89 3.53 10.14
N VAL A 81 8.92 2.24 9.79
CA VAL A 81 9.22 1.79 8.42
C VAL A 81 8.20 2.39 7.46
N GLY A 82 6.90 2.27 7.75
CA GLY A 82 5.86 2.87 6.92
C GLY A 82 6.07 4.37 6.74
N SER A 83 6.32 5.12 7.82
CA SER A 83 6.49 6.58 7.78
C SER A 83 7.68 7.06 6.94
N ILE A 84 8.78 6.29 6.90
CA ILE A 84 9.98 6.67 6.13
C ILE A 84 9.94 6.15 4.68
N THR A 85 9.17 5.09 4.43
CA THR A 85 9.01 4.55 3.08
C THR A 85 7.97 5.37 2.31
N LEU A 86 8.23 5.61 1.02
CA LEU A 86 7.25 6.21 0.12
C LEU A 86 7.05 5.27 -1.07
N ILE A 87 6.16 4.31 -0.90
CA ILE A 87 5.85 3.28 -1.89
C ILE A 87 4.46 3.57 -2.47
N PRO A 88 4.29 3.53 -3.80
CA PRO A 88 2.98 3.68 -4.41
C PRO A 88 1.97 2.63 -3.90
N GLY A 89 0.71 3.02 -3.76
CA GLY A 89 -0.33 2.13 -3.22
C GLY A 89 -0.46 0.78 -3.96
N PHE A 90 -0.29 0.79 -5.29
CA PHE A 90 -0.37 -0.44 -6.10
C PHE A 90 0.74 -1.47 -5.80
N VAL A 91 1.83 -1.05 -5.14
CA VAL A 91 2.92 -1.91 -4.66
C VAL A 91 2.76 -2.24 -3.18
N ALA A 92 2.29 -1.27 -2.39
CA ALA A 92 2.09 -1.41 -0.95
C ALA A 92 1.12 -2.55 -0.59
N PHE A 93 0.00 -2.68 -1.30
CA PHE A 93 -1.00 -3.72 -1.01
C PHE A 93 -0.50 -5.16 -1.27
N PRO A 94 0.12 -5.48 -2.43
CA PRO A 94 0.77 -6.78 -2.62
C PRO A 94 1.83 -7.09 -1.57
N THR A 95 2.63 -6.09 -1.19
CA THR A 95 3.65 -6.22 -0.14
C THR A 95 3.03 -6.62 1.19
N ALA A 96 1.97 -5.91 1.59
CA ALA A 96 1.24 -6.18 2.81
C ALA A 96 0.62 -7.58 2.81
N ALA A 97 0.04 -8.01 1.69
CA ALA A 97 -0.50 -9.36 1.53
C ALA A 97 0.59 -10.42 1.72
N MET A 98 1.75 -10.25 1.07
CA MET A 98 2.86 -11.20 1.24
C MET A 98 3.37 -11.26 2.68
N LEU A 99 3.49 -10.13 3.37
CA LEU A 99 3.91 -10.12 4.78
C LEU A 99 2.88 -10.79 5.69
N LEU A 100 1.58 -10.53 5.47
CA LEU A 100 0.48 -11.17 6.19
C LEU A 100 0.49 -12.70 5.98
N ASP A 101 0.63 -13.15 4.73
CA ASP A 101 0.70 -14.57 4.38
C ASP A 101 1.93 -15.27 4.99
N ASN A 102 2.98 -14.51 5.35
CA ASN A 102 4.20 -15.00 5.99
C ASN A 102 4.23 -14.75 7.52
N GLY A 103 3.08 -14.49 8.14
CA GLY A 103 2.93 -14.47 9.61
C GLY A 103 3.00 -13.09 10.26
N ALA A 104 2.97 -11.99 9.49
CA ALA A 104 2.78 -10.67 10.07
C ALA A 104 1.36 -10.51 10.63
N GLY A 105 1.19 -9.75 11.71
CA GLY A 105 -0.10 -9.53 12.35
C GLY A 105 -0.92 -8.47 11.62
N ILE A 106 -2.25 -8.62 11.65
CA ILE A 106 -3.19 -7.67 11.03
C ILE A 106 -3.00 -6.24 11.56
N PRO A 107 -2.87 -5.99 12.88
CA PRO A 107 -2.63 -4.64 13.40
C PRO A 107 -1.33 -4.02 12.87
N GLN A 108 -0.26 -4.80 12.77
CA GLN A 108 1.06 -4.36 12.31
C GLN A 108 1.03 -4.00 10.83
N ILE A 109 0.37 -4.81 10.00
CA ILE A 109 0.18 -4.52 8.57
C ILE A 109 -0.73 -3.31 8.36
N ALA A 110 -1.83 -3.21 9.11
CA ALA A 110 -2.71 -2.04 9.05
C ALA A 110 -1.97 -0.75 9.44
N LEU A 111 -1.12 -0.82 10.47
CA LEU A 111 -0.29 0.31 10.90
C LEU A 111 0.74 0.69 9.84
N PHE A 112 1.44 -0.29 9.27
CA PHE A 112 2.42 -0.08 8.20
C PHE A 112 1.78 0.62 6.99
N ILE A 113 0.65 0.13 6.48
CA ILE A 113 -0.05 0.75 5.35
C ILE A 113 -0.54 2.16 5.70
N SER A 114 -1.08 2.34 6.91
CA SER A 114 -1.62 3.62 7.36
C SER A 114 -0.54 4.69 7.47
N THR A 115 0.60 4.36 8.09
CA THR A 115 1.71 5.32 8.20
C THR A 115 2.38 5.60 6.86
N LEU A 116 2.52 4.57 6.01
CA LEU A 116 3.02 4.69 4.63
C LEU A 116 2.23 5.70 3.79
N MET A 117 0.91 5.73 3.93
CA MET A 117 0.08 6.63 3.14
C MET A 117 -0.15 8.00 3.78
N MET A 118 -0.27 8.06 5.11
CA MET A 118 -0.71 9.29 5.78
C MET A 118 0.45 10.15 6.28
N VAL A 119 1.56 9.53 6.70
CA VAL A 119 2.70 10.23 7.30
C VAL A 119 3.66 10.64 6.20
N GLY A 120 3.81 11.94 6.02
CA GLY A 120 4.63 12.56 5.00
C GLY A 120 6.03 12.93 5.49
N VAL A 121 6.81 11.98 6.04
CA VAL A 121 8.21 12.28 6.42
C VAL A 121 9.03 12.64 5.19
N VAL A 122 8.92 11.84 4.12
CA VAL A 122 9.62 12.09 2.85
C VAL A 122 9.06 13.33 2.14
N THR A 123 7.75 13.57 2.23
CA THR A 123 7.08 14.72 1.61
C THR A 123 7.14 15.99 2.46
N PHE A 124 7.76 15.95 3.64
CA PHE A 124 7.85 17.07 4.57
C PHE A 124 8.39 18.37 3.95
N PRO A 125 9.46 18.36 3.13
CA PRO A 125 9.97 19.60 2.51
C PRO A 125 8.95 20.26 1.58
N VAL A 126 8.18 19.44 0.87
CA VAL A 126 7.11 19.89 -0.03
C VAL A 126 5.97 20.46 0.80
N GLU A 127 5.47 19.70 1.77
CA GLU A 127 4.37 20.13 2.64
C GLU A 127 4.70 21.43 3.39
N LYS A 128 5.93 21.55 3.92
CA LYS A 128 6.40 22.75 4.59
C LYS A 128 6.37 23.97 3.69
N LYS A 129 6.66 23.82 2.39
CA LYS A 129 6.62 24.92 1.43
C LYS A 129 5.19 25.41 1.16
N TYR A 130 4.21 24.51 1.15
CA TYR A 130 2.81 24.85 0.83
C TYR A 130 1.99 25.25 2.08
N PHE A 131 2.20 24.58 3.21
CA PHE A 131 1.39 24.76 4.43
C PHE A 131 2.11 25.51 5.54
N GLY A 132 3.43 25.68 5.45
CA GLY A 132 4.24 26.19 6.55
C GLY A 132 4.56 25.12 7.61
N SER A 133 5.62 25.36 8.38
CA SER A 133 6.19 24.34 9.30
C SER A 133 5.21 23.87 10.38
N GLY A 134 4.46 24.79 11.00
CA GLY A 134 3.57 24.45 12.11
C GLY A 134 2.44 23.51 11.71
N LEU A 135 1.72 23.84 10.61
CA LEU A 135 0.66 23.00 10.07
C LEU A 135 1.19 21.67 9.55
N THR A 136 2.37 21.65 8.93
CA THR A 136 2.99 20.42 8.43
C THR A 136 3.32 19.45 9.57
N ILE A 137 3.93 19.95 10.64
CA ILE A 137 4.25 19.11 11.82
C ILE A 137 2.96 18.60 12.45
N MET A 138 1.98 19.47 12.67
CA MET A 138 0.69 19.08 13.25
C MET A 138 -0.01 18.00 12.42
N ARG A 139 -0.07 18.17 11.08
CA ARG A 139 -0.63 17.18 10.15
C ARG A 139 0.04 15.82 10.31
N ASN A 140 1.37 15.79 10.30
CA ASN A 140 2.14 14.54 10.36
C ASN A 140 2.00 13.84 11.70
N VAL A 141 2.02 14.58 12.81
CA VAL A 141 1.81 14.01 14.14
C VAL A 141 0.38 13.46 14.28
N MET A 142 -0.63 14.21 13.84
CA MET A 142 -2.02 13.73 13.86
C MET A 142 -2.22 12.49 12.98
N ALA A 143 -1.63 12.48 11.78
CA ALA A 143 -1.64 11.32 10.89
C ALA A 143 -0.96 10.09 11.51
N PHE A 144 0.18 10.29 12.17
CA PHE A 144 0.89 9.23 12.85
C PHE A 144 0.05 8.63 13.98
N VAL A 145 -0.50 9.46 14.88
CA VAL A 145 -1.37 9.01 15.97
C VAL A 145 -2.64 8.32 15.43
N PHE A 146 -3.27 8.90 14.41
CA PHE A 146 -4.46 8.32 13.79
C PHE A 146 -4.18 6.94 13.18
N SER A 147 -2.98 6.71 12.66
CA SER A 147 -2.58 5.40 12.12
C SER A 147 -2.63 4.29 13.18
N PHE A 148 -2.28 4.58 14.44
CA PHE A 148 -2.40 3.63 15.55
C PHE A 148 -3.86 3.31 15.88
N ILE A 149 -4.75 4.30 15.79
CA ILE A 149 -6.19 4.10 16.00
C ILE A 149 -6.73 3.16 14.91
N VAL A 150 -6.40 3.42 13.64
CA VAL A 150 -6.81 2.57 12.52
C VAL A 150 -6.27 1.15 12.69
N ALA A 151 -5.00 0.99 13.06
CA ALA A 151 -4.39 -0.31 13.31
C ALA A 151 -5.11 -1.10 14.40
N GLY A 152 -5.43 -0.45 15.52
CA GLY A 152 -6.18 -1.08 16.62
C GLY A 152 -7.60 -1.49 16.19
N LEU A 153 -8.31 -0.62 15.47
CA LEU A 153 -9.64 -0.94 14.96
C LEU A 153 -9.62 -2.10 13.97
N MET A 154 -8.66 -2.12 13.04
CA MET A 154 -8.51 -3.22 12.08
C MET A 154 -8.17 -4.53 12.79
N GLY A 155 -7.32 -4.48 13.81
CA GLY A 155 -7.04 -5.62 14.69
C GLY A 155 -8.29 -6.16 15.37
N MET A 156 -9.17 -5.28 15.86
CA MET A 156 -10.43 -5.71 16.51
C MET A 156 -11.49 -6.24 15.54
N ILE A 157 -11.51 -5.76 14.29
CA ILE A 157 -12.54 -6.13 13.31
C ILE A 157 -12.17 -7.43 12.58
N LEU A 158 -10.88 -7.63 12.31
CA LEU A 158 -10.38 -8.69 11.43
C LEU A 158 -9.53 -9.75 12.15
N GLY A 159 -9.01 -9.45 13.35
CA GLY A 159 -8.37 -10.44 14.23
C GLY A 159 -9.41 -11.14 15.10
#